data_AF-A0A183ENV8-F1
#
_entry.id   AF-A0A183ENV8-F1
#
_cell.length_a   1.000
_cell.length_b   1.000
_cell.length_c   1.000
_cell.angle_alpha   90.00
_cell.angle_beta   90.00
_cell.angle_gamma   90.00
#
_symmetry.space_group_name_H-M   'P 1'
#
loop_
_entity.id
_entity.type
_entity.pdbx_description
1 polymer ?
#
loop_
_entity_poly.entity_id
_entity_poly.type
_entity_poly.pdbx_seq_one_letter_code
_entity_poly.pdbx_strand_id
1 'polypeptide(L)'
;MNFSGCIEGQVLIKDECLEKVEPGDLCIDDKQCLGGSKCDEGVCECPKGQHIQRGKCVENVTKPAAKCPIPGQSPYYERGSTKHFIPLRY
;
A
#
# COMPACT_ATOMS: atom_id res chain seq x y z
N MET A 1 -13.52 -36.71 -8.95
CA MET A 1 -12.79 -35.47 -9.31
C MET A 1 -12.90 -34.54 -8.14
N ASN A 2 -11.78 -34.23 -7.49
CA ASN A 2 -11.76 -33.49 -6.22
C ASN A 2 -11.27 -32.07 -6.52
N PHE A 3 -12.18 -31.13 -6.74
CA PHE A 3 -11.87 -29.70 -6.77
C PHE A 3 -12.19 -29.15 -5.38
N SER A 4 -11.38 -29.53 -4.40
CA SER A 4 -11.48 -29.07 -3.01
C SER A 4 -10.82 -27.69 -2.88
N GLY A 5 -11.37 -26.70 -3.57
CA GLY A 5 -10.87 -25.32 -3.53
C GLY A 5 -11.37 -24.48 -4.72
N CYS A 6 -11.57 -23.19 -4.47
CA CYS A 6 -11.91 -22.22 -5.51
C CYS A 6 -10.81 -22.16 -6.60
N ILE A 7 -11.18 -21.74 -7.80
CA ILE A 7 -10.24 -21.63 -8.92
C ILE A 7 -9.18 -20.54 -8.68
N GLU A 8 -8.13 -20.56 -9.48
CA GLU A 8 -7.10 -19.53 -9.44
C GLU A 8 -7.71 -18.14 -9.73
N GLY A 9 -7.50 -17.20 -8.81
CA GLY A 9 -8.14 -15.87 -8.85
C GLY A 9 -9.35 -15.73 -7.93
N GLN A 10 -9.84 -16.82 -7.33
CA GLN A 10 -10.93 -16.81 -6.36
C GLN A 10 -10.45 -17.17 -4.94
N VAL A 11 -11.28 -16.85 -3.95
CA VAL A 11 -11.10 -17.17 -2.54
C VAL A 11 -12.37 -17.74 -1.94
N LEU A 12 -12.22 -18.72 -1.05
CA LEU A 12 -13.34 -19.32 -0.34
C LEU A 12 -13.71 -18.45 0.87
N ILE A 13 -14.90 -17.86 0.84
CA ILE A 13 -15.44 -17.01 1.92
C ILE A 13 -16.85 -17.49 2.20
N LYS A 14 -17.13 -17.88 3.45
CA LYS A 14 -18.45 -18.39 3.88
C LYS A 14 -18.99 -19.49 2.96
N ASP A 15 -18.13 -20.44 2.59
CA ASP A 15 -18.42 -21.55 1.67
C ASP A 15 -18.76 -21.15 0.21
N GLU A 16 -18.59 -19.87 -0.15
CA GLU A 16 -18.75 -19.36 -1.50
C GLU A 16 -17.39 -18.98 -2.11
N CYS A 17 -17.21 -19.27 -3.41
CA CYS A 17 -16.03 -18.86 -4.15
C CYS A 17 -16.25 -17.48 -4.74
N LEU A 18 -15.57 -16.49 -4.17
CA LEU A 18 -15.62 -15.09 -4.59
C LEU A 18 -14.36 -14.70 -5.35
N GLU A 19 -14.49 -13.81 -6.32
CA GLU A 19 -13.35 -13.28 -7.07
C GLU A 19 -12.50 -12.34 -6.22
N LYS A 20 -11.18 -12.40 -6.41
CA LYS A 20 -10.27 -11.44 -5.81
C LYS A 20 -10.40 -10.09 -6.52
N VAL A 21 -10.39 -9.01 -5.76
CA VAL A 21 -10.65 -7.64 -6.25
C VAL A 21 -9.50 -6.70 -5.91
N GLU A 22 -9.37 -5.60 -6.67
CA GLU A 22 -8.30 -4.63 -6.46
C GLU A 22 -8.61 -3.68 -5.29
N PRO A 23 -7.58 -3.03 -4.71
CA PRO A 23 -7.81 -1.96 -3.74
C PRO A 23 -8.68 -0.84 -4.34
N GLY A 24 -9.76 -0.47 -3.66
CA GLY A 24 -10.77 0.48 -4.11
C GLY A 24 -12.03 -0.16 -4.67
N ASP A 25 -12.04 -1.47 -4.93
CA ASP A 25 -13.23 -2.20 -5.33
C ASP A 25 -14.05 -2.71 -4.15
N LEU A 26 -15.29 -3.11 -4.43
CA LEU A 26 -16.20 -3.69 -3.46
C LEU A 26 -15.74 -5.08 -3.01
N CYS A 27 -15.90 -5.38 -1.73
CA CYS A 27 -15.54 -6.65 -1.12
C CYS A 27 -16.56 -7.08 -0.06
N ILE A 28 -16.54 -8.37 0.26
CA ILE A 28 -17.37 -8.98 1.32
C ILE A 28 -16.51 -9.43 2.50
N ASP A 29 -15.22 -9.70 2.27
CA ASP A 29 -14.27 -10.19 3.27
C ASP A 29 -12.85 -9.81 2.84
N ASP A 30 -11.97 -9.65 3.82
CA ASP A 30 -10.57 -9.27 3.62
C ASP A 30 -9.83 -10.18 2.65
N LYS A 31 -10.23 -11.46 2.54
CA LYS A 31 -9.57 -12.42 1.64
C LYS A 31 -9.70 -12.06 0.15
N GLN A 32 -10.72 -11.30 -0.24
CA GLN A 32 -10.88 -10.86 -1.64
C GLN A 32 -9.86 -9.78 -2.01
N CYS A 33 -9.48 -8.96 -1.03
CA CYS A 33 -8.69 -7.77 -1.26
C CYS A 33 -7.24 -8.11 -1.63
N LEU A 34 -6.85 -7.71 -2.85
CA LEU A 34 -5.48 -7.86 -3.33
C LEU A 34 -4.58 -6.72 -2.83
N GLY A 35 -3.28 -6.88 -3.04
CA GLY A 35 -2.34 -5.78 -2.82
C GLY A 35 -2.13 -5.38 -1.35
N GLY A 36 -2.57 -6.19 -0.39
CA GLY A 36 -2.44 -5.91 1.05
C GLY A 36 -3.51 -4.96 1.61
N SER A 37 -4.57 -4.70 0.85
CA SER A 37 -5.75 -3.99 1.33
C SER A 37 -6.62 -4.90 2.20
N LYS A 38 -7.53 -4.29 2.96
CA LYS A 38 -8.49 -4.95 3.86
C LYS A 38 -9.89 -4.50 3.50
N CYS A 39 -10.86 -5.35 3.77
CA CYS A 39 -12.24 -5.03 3.47
C CYS A 39 -12.80 -4.15 4.59
N ASP A 40 -12.83 -2.84 4.35
CA ASP A 40 -13.33 -1.83 5.28
C ASP A 40 -14.64 -1.25 4.72
N GLU A 41 -15.72 -1.32 5.48
CA GLU A 41 -17.07 -0.90 5.07
C GLU A 41 -17.57 -1.48 3.73
N GLY A 42 -17.05 -2.65 3.32
CA GLY A 42 -17.39 -3.30 2.06
C GLY A 42 -16.57 -2.83 0.85
N VAL A 43 -15.47 -2.10 1.07
CA VAL A 43 -14.52 -1.66 0.05
C VAL A 43 -13.10 -2.08 0.46
N CYS A 44 -12.27 -2.49 -0.48
CA CYS A 44 -10.88 -2.83 -0.21
C CYS A 44 -10.03 -1.57 0.04
N GLU A 45 -9.80 -1.22 1.30
CA GLU A 45 -9.04 -0.05 1.71
C GLU A 45 -7.66 -0.42 2.28
N CYS A 46 -6.66 0.44 2.07
CA CYS A 46 -5.34 0.25 2.65
C CYS A 46 -5.32 0.64 4.14
N PRO A 47 -4.60 -0.10 4.99
CA PRO A 47 -4.52 0.21 6.41
C PRO A 47 -3.84 1.57 6.67
N LYS A 48 -4.05 2.10 7.88
CA LYS A 48 -3.55 3.42 8.29
C LYS A 48 -2.06 3.57 8.02
N GLY A 49 -1.68 4.69 7.41
CA GLY A 49 -0.30 4.96 7.04
C GLY A 49 0.11 4.36 5.69
N GLN A 50 -0.81 3.77 4.93
CA GLN A 50 -0.59 3.32 3.55
C GLN A 50 -1.52 4.05 2.57
N HIS A 51 -1.21 3.98 1.27
CA HIS A 51 -2.10 4.43 0.19
C HIS A 51 -2.05 3.45 -0.98
N ILE A 52 -3.09 3.48 -1.81
CA ILE A 52 -3.15 2.65 -3.02
C ILE A 52 -2.22 3.25 -4.08
N GLN A 53 -1.21 2.49 -4.50
CA GLN A 53 -0.31 2.84 -5.59
C GLN A 53 -0.11 1.63 -6.50
N ARG A 54 -0.51 1.75 -7.77
CA ARG A 54 -0.42 0.67 -8.78
C ARG A 54 -1.08 -0.65 -8.33
N GLY A 55 -2.29 -0.57 -7.78
CA GLY A 55 -3.04 -1.74 -7.33
C GLY A 55 -2.48 -2.44 -6.08
N LYS A 56 -1.59 -1.76 -5.33
CA LYS A 56 -1.02 -2.27 -4.07
C LYS A 56 -1.01 -1.20 -2.99
N CYS A 57 -1.15 -1.62 -1.75
CA CYS A 57 -0.94 -0.76 -0.60
C CYS A 57 0.55 -0.53 -0.40
N VAL A 58 0.97 0.71 -0.57
CA VAL A 58 2.33 1.16 -0.29
C VAL A 58 2.31 2.04 0.95
N GLU A 59 3.35 1.94 1.77
CA GLU A 59 3.47 2.81 2.92
C GLU A 59 3.59 4.26 2.46
N ASN A 60 2.89 5.15 3.17
CA ASN A 60 3.23 6.56 3.20
C ASN A 60 4.59 6.63 3.88
N VAL A 61 5.65 6.48 3.08
CA VAL A 61 6.99 6.81 3.51
C VAL A 61 6.99 8.31 3.70
N THR A 62 6.48 8.77 4.84
CA THR A 62 6.93 9.99 5.47
C THR A 62 8.38 9.69 5.79
N LYS A 63 9.25 9.84 4.78
CA LYS A 63 10.69 9.79 4.98
C LYS A 63 10.90 10.68 6.20
N PRO A 64 11.39 10.16 7.34
CA PRO A 64 11.71 11.03 8.45
C PRO A 64 12.59 12.11 7.84
N ALA A 65 12.14 13.37 7.91
CA ALA A 65 12.85 14.50 7.34
C ALA A 65 14.31 14.29 7.74
N ALA A 66 15.16 14.02 6.75
CA ALA A 66 16.51 13.55 7.00
C ALA A 66 17.14 14.56 7.95
N LYS A 67 17.29 14.18 9.22
CA LYS A 67 17.91 15.06 10.20
C LYS A 67 19.37 15.08 9.80
N CYS A 68 19.83 16.20 9.28
CA CYS A 68 21.24 16.38 9.04
C CYS A 68 21.99 16.09 10.35
N PRO A 69 23.16 15.44 10.31
CA PRO A 69 23.96 15.15 11.51
C PRO A 69 24.41 16.42 12.24
N ILE A 70 24.21 17.59 11.62
CA ILE A 70 24.57 18.90 12.15
C ILE A 70 23.31 19.56 12.76
N PRO A 71 23.33 19.89 14.07
CA PRO A 71 22.27 20.66 14.71
C PRO A 71 22.03 21.99 13.99
N GLY A 72 20.76 22.30 13.68
CA GLY A 72 20.37 23.56 13.06
C GLY A 72 20.47 23.62 11.53
N GLN A 73 20.90 22.54 10.86
CA GLN A 73 20.83 22.45 9.40
C GLN A 73 19.48 21.89 8.95
N SER A 74 18.88 22.55 7.95
CA SER A 74 17.72 22.03 7.26
C SER A 74 18.15 21.47 5.89
N PRO A 75 17.66 20.29 5.49
CA PRO A 75 17.92 19.75 4.18
C PRO A 75 17.24 20.61 3.09
N TYR A 76 18.00 21.07 2.09
CA TYR A 76 17.42 21.73 0.91
C TYR A 76 16.75 20.67 0.01
N TYR A 77 15.51 20.93 -0.42
CA TYR A 77 14.70 20.04 -1.27
C TYR A 77 14.32 20.80 -2.54
N GLU A 78 14.74 20.33 -3.71
CA GLU A 78 14.26 20.91 -4.97
C GLU A 78 12.81 20.48 -5.22
N ARG A 79 11.96 21.44 -5.59
CA ARG A 79 10.54 21.22 -5.84
C ARG A 79 10.38 20.24 -7.01
N GLY A 80 10.08 18.98 -6.71
CA GLY A 80 9.91 17.89 -7.68
C GLY A 80 10.97 16.78 -7.65
N SER A 81 11.97 16.84 -6.76
CA SER A 81 13.00 15.80 -6.63
C SER A 81 12.89 15.07 -5.29
N THR A 82 12.85 13.73 -5.29
CA THR A 82 12.83 12.93 -4.05
C THR A 82 14.21 12.74 -3.40
N LYS A 83 15.23 13.48 -3.90
CA LYS A 83 16.64 13.37 -3.51
C LYS A 83 17.07 14.60 -2.72
N HIS A 84 17.78 14.35 -1.62
CA HIS A 84 18.40 15.38 -0.80
C HIS A 84 19.77 15.73 -1.41
N PHE A 85 19.97 16.98 -1.83
CA PHE A 85 21.27 17.48 -2.28
C PHE A 85 21.99 18.12 -1.10
N ILE A 86 23.12 17.53 -0.70
CA ILE A 86 24.07 18.14 0.22
C ILE A 86 24.98 19.00 -0.67
N PRO A 87 24.95 20.34 -0.59
CA PRO A 87 25.91 21.15 -1.32
C PRO A 87 27.29 20.86 -0.73
N LEU A 88 28.12 20.11 -1.46
CA LEU A 88 29.54 19.97 -1.14
C LEU A 88 30.15 21.37 -1.23
N ARG A 89 30.46 21.98 -0.09
CA ARG A 89 31.32 23.16 -0.06
C ARG A 89 32.73 22.67 -0.41
N TYR A 90 33.25 23.21 -1.52
CA TYR A 90 34.65 23.15 -1.90
C TYR A 90 35.50 24.03 -0.98
#